data_AF-A0A0A3I9B1-F1
#
_entry.id   AF-A0A0A3I9B1-F1
#
_cell.length_a   1.000
_cell.length_b   1.000
_cell.length_c   1.000
_cell.angle_alpha   90.00
_cell.angle_beta   90.00
_cell.angle_gamma   90.00
#
_symmetry.space_group_name_H-M   'P 1'
#
loop_
_entity.id
_entity.type
_entity.pdbx_description
1 polymer ?
#
loop_
_entity_poly.entity_id
_entity_poly.type
_entity_poly.pdbx_seq_one_letter_code
_entity_poly.pdbx_strand_id
1 'polypeptide(L)' 'MTYVCLLCDAKEKIPYAVVREFDRMDEGDPSVPPMFSCEKCGAQMYPEYYKGIHGIEYRLSDMK' A
#
# COMPACT_ATOMS: atom_id res chain seq x y z
N MET A 1 -8.51 1.99 3.47
CA MET A 1 -7.51 2.82 2.77
C MET A 1 -7.59 2.53 1.28
N THR A 2 -7.32 3.51 0.44
CA THR A 2 -7.37 3.32 -1.02
C THR A 2 -6.01 2.87 -1.53
N TYR A 3 -6.01 1.79 -2.28
CA TYR A 3 -4.88 1.28 -3.03
C TYR A 3 -5.11 1.51 -4.52
N VAL A 4 -4.04 1.82 -5.25
CA VAL A 4 -4.06 2.12 -6.68
C VAL A 4 -3.14 1.16 -7.41
N CYS A 5 -3.67 0.52 -8.45
CA CYS A 5 -2.88 -0.25 -9.40
C CYS A 5 -2.34 0.72 -10.46
N LEU A 6 -1.02 0.80 -10.60
CA LEU A 6 -0.39 1.67 -11.59
C LEU A 6 -0.43 1.13 -13.03
N LEU A 7 -0.84 -0.13 -13.21
CA LEU A 7 -0.94 -0.76 -14.54
C LEU A 7 -2.33 -0.63 -15.17
N CYS A 8 -3.41 -0.68 -14.38
CA CYS A 8 -4.78 -0.66 -14.91
C CYS A 8 -5.70 0.38 -14.27
N ASP A 9 -5.12 1.27 -13.46
CA ASP A 9 -5.79 2.36 -12.73
C ASP A 9 -6.94 1.95 -11.82
N ALA A 10 -7.06 0.64 -11.52
CA ALA A 10 -8.02 0.14 -10.55
C ALA A 10 -7.72 0.71 -9.16
N LYS A 11 -8.80 1.06 -8.45
CA LYS A 11 -8.75 1.50 -7.06
C LYS A 11 -9.48 0.48 -6.19
N GLU A 12 -8.80 0.00 -5.16
CA GLU A 12 -9.32 -1.02 -4.25
C GLU A 12 -9.30 -0.50 -2.81
N LYS A 13 -10.32 -0.84 -2.03
CA LYS A 13 -10.40 -0.47 -0.62
C LYS A 13 -9.89 -1.61 0.24
N ILE A 14 -8.67 -1.46 0.75
CA ILE A 14 -8.10 -2.41 1.70
C ILE A 14 -8.39 -1.92 3.13
N PRO A 15 -8.96 -2.74 4.03
CA PRO A 15 -9.21 -2.33 5.41
C PRO A 15 -7.92 -1.90 6.12
N TYR A 16 -7.97 -0.78 6.86
CA TYR A 16 -6.78 -0.26 7.55
C TYR A 16 -6.19 -1.26 8.54
N ALA A 17 -7.04 -2.02 9.25
CA ALA A 17 -6.59 -3.06 10.19
C ALA A 17 -5.76 -4.14 9.50
N VAL A 18 -6.11 -4.52 8.26
CA VAL A 18 -5.33 -5.48 7.46
C VAL A 18 -3.97 -4.88 7.13
N VAL A 19 -3.94 -3.66 6.58
CA VAL A 19 -2.67 -2.96 6.26
C VAL A 19 -1.76 -2.86 7.50
N ARG A 20 -2.33 -2.54 8.66
CA ARG A 20 -1.59 -2.43 9.92
C ARG A 20 -1.04 -3.74 10.45
N GLU A 21 -1.77 -4.83 10.30
CA GLU A 21 -1.27 -6.14 10.72
C GLU A 21 -0.11 -6.57 9.82
N PHE A 22 -0.23 -6.39 8.50
CA PHE A 22 0.86 -6.67 7.56
C PHE A 22 2.10 -5.81 7.84
N ASP A 23 1.95 -4.50 8.07
CA ASP A 23 3.06 -3.61 8.44
C ASP A 23 3.73 -3.99 9.77
N ARG A 24 2.99 -4.61 10.69
CA ARG A 24 3.55 -5.11 11.96
C ARG A 24 4.35 -6.39 11.79
N MET A 25 3.95 -7.23 10.85
CA MET A 25 4.57 -8.52 10.57
C MET A 25 5.72 -8.42 9.57
N ASP A 26 5.78 -7.34 8.79
CA ASP A 26 6.82 -7.11 7.79
C ASP A 26 8.13 -6.65 8.45
N GLU A 27 9.15 -7.50 8.39
CA GLU A 27 10.52 -7.18 8.82
C GLU A 27 11.37 -6.58 7.69
N GLY A 28 10.73 -6.20 6.58
CA GLY A 28 11.35 -5.56 5.41
C GLY A 28 11.74 -4.10 5.64
N ASP A 29 11.88 -3.37 4.54
CA ASP A 29 12.24 -1.94 4.56
C ASP A 29 11.07 -1.08 5.09
N PRO A 30 11.21 -0.39 6.24
CA PRO A 30 10.15 0.44 6.82
C PRO A 30 9.67 1.61 5.95
N SER A 31 10.42 1.97 4.90
CA SER A 31 10.03 3.00 3.93
C SER A 31 9.12 2.48 2.83
N VAL A 32 8.98 1.17 2.70
CA VAL A 32 8.10 0.53 1.72
C VAL A 32 6.79 0.11 2.42
N PRO A 33 5.63 0.65 2.00
CA PRO A 33 4.37 0.25 2.59
C PRO A 33 3.97 -1.17 2.19
N PRO A 34 3.10 -1.86 2.95
CA PRO A 34 2.52 -3.13 2.53
C PRO A 34 1.82 -3.02 1.17
N MET A 35 2.19 -3.91 0.24
CA MET A 35 1.66 -3.99 -1.12
C MET A 35 0.68 -5.16 -1.26
N PHE A 36 -0.33 -4.99 -2.10
CA PHE A 36 -1.34 -6.02 -2.40
C PHE A 36 -1.42 -6.27 -3.90
N SER A 37 -1.87 -7.46 -4.30
CA SER A 37 -2.14 -7.77 -5.70
C SER A 37 -3.51 -7.21 -6.10
N CYS A 38 -3.55 -6.54 -7.25
CA CYS A 38 -4.80 -6.05 -7.84
C CYS A 38 -5.71 -7.21 -8.24
N GLU A 39 -6.96 -7.17 -7.80
CA GLU A 39 -7.97 -8.19 -8.14
C GLU A 39 -8.28 -8.23 -9.64
N LYS A 40 -8.08 -7.10 -10.33
CA LYS A 40 -8.40 -6.98 -11.77
C LYS A 40 -7.32 -7.53 -12.70
N CYS A 41 -6.04 -7.33 -12.37
CA CYS A 41 -4.94 -7.68 -13.28
C CYS A 41 -3.75 -8.39 -12.63
N GLY A 42 -3.77 -8.63 -11.31
CA GLY A 42 -2.71 -9.32 -10.57
C GLY A 42 -1.45 -8.49 -10.30
N ALA A 43 -1.32 -7.28 -10.87
CA ALA A 43 -0.18 -6.40 -10.64
C ALA A 43 -0.16 -5.86 -9.19
N GLN A 44 1.00 -5.39 -8.73
CA GLN A 44 1.11 -4.75 -7.42
C GLN A 44 0.33 -3.43 -7.34
N MET A 45 -0.25 -3.19 -6.17
CA MET A 45 -0.94 -1.96 -5.81
C MET A 45 -0.25 -1.26 -4.65
N TYR A 46 -0.35 0.06 -4.66
CA TYR A 46 0.27 0.95 -3.67
C TYR A 46 -0.81 1.80 -2.99
N PRO A 47 -0.67 2.12 -1.69
CA PRO A 47 -1.63 2.99 -1.02
C PRO A 47 -1.51 4.42 -1.56
N GLU A 48 -2.62 5.17 -1.68
CA GLU A 48 -2.54 6.60 -2.05
C GLU A 48 -1.74 7.40 -1.00
N TYR A 49 -1.94 7.06 0.28
CA TYR A 49 -1.21 7.58 1.43
C TYR A 49 -1.18 6.52 2.52
N TYR A 50 -0.05 6.39 3.22
CA TYR A 50 0.07 5.55 4.41
C TYR A 50 1.09 6.11 5.39
N LYS A 51 0.82 5.96 6.69
CA LYS A 51 1.81 6.20 7.75
C LYS A 51 2.09 4.89 8.47
N GLY A 52 3.31 4.39 8.30
CA GLY A 52 3.78 3.12 8.85
C GLY A 52 3.84 3.12 10.38
N ILE A 53 4.01 1.94 10.98
CA ILE A 53 4.17 1.76 12.44
C ILE A 53 5.40 2.52 12.97
N HIS A 54 6.43 2.68 12.13
CA HIS A 54 7.65 3.42 12.42
C HIS A 54 7.51 4.94 12.21
N GLY A 55 6.32 5.42 11.87
CA GLY A 55 6.03 6.84 11.68
C GLY A 55 6.44 7.41 10.32
N ILE A 56 7.03 6.60 9.45
CA ILE A 56 7.39 6.97 8.07
C ILE A 56 6.10 7.11 7.25
N GLU A 57 6.01 8.21 6.50
CA GLU A 57 4.88 8.49 5.62
C GLU A 57 5.24 8.16 4.18
N TYR A 58 4.32 7.48 3.51
CA TYR A 58 4.35 7.20 2.08
C TYR A 58 3.21 7.95 1.40
N ARG A 59 3.50 8.58 0.25
CA ARG A 59 2.51 9.21 -0.63
C ARG A 59 2.79 8.78 -2.05
N LEU A 60 1.76 8.26 -2.73
CA LEU A 60 1.90 7.82 -4.11
C LEU A 60 2.25 8.99 -5.06
N SER A 61 1.88 10.22 -4.70
CA SER A 61 2.24 11.43 -5.44
C SER A 61 3.75 11.67 -5.53
N ASP A 62 4.52 11.22 -4.55
CA ASP A 62 5.96 11.49 -4.48
C ASP A 62 6.75 10.60 -5.44
N MET A 63 6.11 9.57 -6.00
CA MET A 63 6.66 8.67 -7.01
C MET A 63 6.26 9.04 -8.44
N LYS A 64 5.38 10.03 -8.64
CA LYS A 64 4.85 10.43 -9.96
C LYS A 64 5.54 11.67 -10.51
#